data_AF-A0A2G9MH91-F1
#
_entry.id   AF-A0A2G9MH91-F1
#
_cell.length_a   1.000
_cell.length_b   1.000
_cell.length_c   1.000
_cell.angle_alpha   90.00
_cell.angle_beta   90.00
_cell.angle_gamma   90.00
#
_symmetry.space_group_name_H-M   'P 1'
#
loop_
_entity.id
_entity.type
_entity.pdbx_description
1 polymer ?
#
loop_
_entity_poly.entity_id
_entity_poly.type
_entity_poly.pdbx_seq_one_letter_code
_entity_poly.pdbx_strand_id
1 'polypeptide(L)' 'MEYEEKLNERQQIALNYLSKHKKIKREEYAKMFKCSTKTAFNDLNDLVKKGVLNRMGKTGRYTYYTLKFNVQSNVQSNVQ' A
#
# COMPACT_ATOMS: atom_id res chain seq x y z
N MET A 1 -19.92 17.68 4.33
CA MET A 1 -20.02 16.23 4.11
C MET A 1 -18.60 15.71 4.09
N GLU A 2 -18.17 15.13 5.20
CA GLU A 2 -16.83 14.56 5.35
C GLU A 2 -16.88 13.16 4.75
N TYR A 3 -16.21 12.96 3.61
CA TYR A 3 -16.15 11.65 2.97
C TYR A 3 -15.00 10.89 3.63
N GLU A 4 -15.30 9.94 4.51
CA GLU A 4 -14.30 8.98 4.97
C GLU A 4 -13.85 8.16 3.74
N GLU A 5 -12.64 8.40 3.25
CA GLU A 5 -12.11 7.67 2.10
C GLU A 5 -11.75 6.22 2.47
N LYS A 6 -12.75 5.35 2.47
CA LYS A 6 -12.58 3.92 2.65
C LYS A 6 -11.66 3.34 1.57
N LEU A 7 -10.75 2.45 1.98
CA LEU A 7 -9.88 1.72 1.05
C LEU A 7 -10.70 0.76 0.19
N ASN A 8 -10.38 0.67 -1.10
CA ASN A 8 -11.00 -0.32 -1.98
C ASN A 8 -10.45 -1.74 -1.69
N GLU A 9 -11.14 -2.77 -2.19
CA GLU A 9 -10.79 -4.17 -1.94
C GLU A 9 -9.34 -4.51 -2.33
N ARG A 10 -8.90 -4.07 -3.52
CA ARG A 10 -7.52 -4.32 -3.99
C ARG A 10 -6.50 -3.66 -3.08
N GLN A 11 -6.77 -2.44 -2.62
CA GLN A 11 -5.92 -1.72 -1.68
C GLN A 11 -5.82 -2.46 -0.34
N GLN A 12 -6.94 -2.94 0.22
CA GLN A 12 -6.94 -3.71 1.46
C GLN A 12 -6.11 -5.00 1.33
N ILE A 13 -6.30 -5.75 0.23
CA ILE A 13 -5.51 -6.96 -0.05
C ILE A 13 -4.02 -6.61 -0.21
N ALA A 14 -3.69 -5.51 -0.88
CA ALA A 14 -2.32 -5.06 -1.05
C ALA A 14 -1.64 -4.67 0.28
N LEU A 15 -2.38 -4.11 1.24
CA LEU A 15 -1.86 -3.86 2.59
C LEU A 15 -1.58 -5.16 3.33
N ASN A 16 -2.45 -6.16 3.22
CA ASN A 16 -2.21 -7.50 3.79
C ASN A 16 -1.03 -8.22 3.09
N TYR A 17 -0.84 -8.01 1.79
CA TYR A 17 0.36 -8.47 1.11
C TYR A 17 1.60 -7.78 1.69
N LEU A 18 1.57 -6.46 1.83
CA LEU A 18 2.70 -5.69 2.35
C LEU A 18 3.01 -5.92 3.85
N SER A 19 2.06 -6.43 4.64
CA SER A 19 2.35 -6.84 6.01
C SER A 19 3.22 -8.10 6.07
N LYS A 20 3.12 -8.96 5.04
CA LYS A 20 3.93 -10.18 4.87
C LYS A 20 5.18 -9.92 4.02
N HIS A 21 5.11 -8.95 3.12
CA HIS A 21 6.15 -8.61 2.14
C HIS A 21 6.62 -7.17 2.34
N LYS A 22 7.92 -6.94 2.50
CA LYS A 22 8.45 -5.59 2.83
C LYS A 22 8.20 -4.51 1.76
N LYS A 23 7.89 -4.88 0.51
CA LYS A 23 7.67 -3.96 -0.60
C LYS A 23 6.82 -4.57 -1.72
N ILE A 24 6.24 -3.72 -2.54
CA ILE A 24 5.56 -4.09 -3.79
C ILE A 24 5.92 -3.13 -4.91
N LYS A 25 6.21 -3.65 -6.10
CA LYS A 25 6.35 -2.85 -7.32
C LYS A 25 5.00 -2.71 -8.03
N ARG A 26 4.86 -1.65 -8.82
CA ARG A 26 3.65 -1.42 -9.64
C ARG A 26 3.30 -2.60 -10.54
N GLU A 27 4.30 -3.24 -11.15
CA GLU A 27 4.11 -4.40 -12.02
C GLU A 27 3.64 -5.63 -11.24
N GLU A 28 4.14 -5.83 -10.02
CA GLU A 28 3.72 -6.93 -9.14
C GLU A 28 2.26 -6.75 -8.74
N TYR A 29 1.85 -5.53 -8.38
CA TYR A 29 0.46 -5.19 -8.10
C TYR A 29 -0.44 -5.43 -9.33
N ALA A 30 -0.04 -4.94 -10.51
CA ALA A 30 -0.80 -5.12 -11.74
C ALA A 30 -1.01 -6.61 -12.07
N LYS A 31 0.02 -7.44 -11.88
CA LYS A 31 -0.07 -8.91 -12.07
C LYS A 31 -0.98 -9.57 -11.05
N MET A 32 -0.85 -9.21 -9.78
CA MET A 32 -1.65 -9.77 -8.67
C MET A 32 -3.15 -9.55 -8.87
N PHE A 33 -3.54 -8.37 -9.32
CA PHE A 33 -4.95 -7.99 -9.50
C PHE A 33 -5.44 -8.01 -10.95
N LYS A 34 -4.62 -8.52 -11.89
CA LYS A 34 -4.90 -8.58 -13.33
C LYS A 34 -5.44 -7.24 -13.88
N CYS A 35 -4.83 -6.13 -13.47
CA CYS A 35 -5.24 -4.78 -13.87
C CYS A 35 -4.17 -4.07 -14.69
N SER A 36 -4.54 -2.96 -15.34
CA SER A 36 -3.58 -2.17 -16.12
C SER A 36 -2.52 -1.53 -15.20
N THR A 37 -1.33 -1.24 -15.74
CA THR A 37 -0.29 -0.51 -15.00
C THR A 37 -0.75 0.88 -14.58
N LYS A 38 -1.65 1.51 -15.35
CA LYS A 38 -2.29 2.80 -15.00
C LYS A 38 -3.23 2.64 -13.82
N THR A 39 -4.05 1.59 -13.78
CA THR A 39 -4.92 1.27 -12.64
C THR A 39 -4.10 0.99 -11.39
N ALA A 40 -3.05 0.15 -11.51
CA ALA A 40 -2.13 -0.13 -10.40
C ALA A 40 -1.43 1.13 -9.89
N PHE A 41 -1.02 2.03 -10.79
CA PHE A 41 -0.46 3.33 -10.41
C PHE A 41 -1.47 4.16 -9.62
N ASN A 42 -2.70 4.28 -10.10
CA ASN A 42 -3.74 5.06 -9.41
C ASN A 42 -4.03 4.50 -8.02
N ASP A 43 -4.24 3.19 -7.88
CA ASP A 43 -4.51 2.54 -6.59
C ASP A 43 -3.37 2.76 -5.59
N LEU A 44 -2.11 2.55 -6.02
CA LEU A 44 -0.93 2.72 -5.17
C LEU A 44 -0.67 4.19 -4.85
N ASN A 45 -0.89 5.09 -5.80
CA ASN A 45 -0.73 6.53 -5.60
C ASN A 45 -1.80 7.09 -4.65
N ASP A 46 -3.03 6.57 -4.72
CA ASP A 46 -4.09 6.88 -3.76
C ASP A 46 -3.68 6.47 -2.33
N LEU A 47 -3.14 5.27 -2.15
CA LEU A 47 -2.60 4.83 -0.85
C LEU A 47 -1.42 5.69 -0.35
N VAL A 48 -0.59 6.23 -1.26
CA VAL A 48 0.47 7.18 -0.90
C VAL A 48 -0.12 8.52 -0.47
N LYS A 49 -1.10 9.05 -1.20
CA LYS A 49 -1.80 10.31 -0.85
C LYS A 49 -2.49 10.21 0.51
N LYS A 50 -3.10 9.07 0.80
CA LYS A 50 -3.70 8.74 2.10
C LYS A 50 -2.66 8.53 3.22
N GLY A 51 -1.37 8.58 2.91
CA GLY A 51 -0.30 8.39 3.89
C GLY A 51 -0.16 6.96 4.42
N VAL A 52 -0.72 5.97 3.72
CA VAL A 52 -0.63 4.56 4.12
C VAL A 52 0.65 3.91 3.58
N LEU A 53 1.09 4.32 2.39
CA LEU A 53 2.31 3.82 1.74
C LEU A 53 3.36 4.91 1.56
N ASN A 54 4.62 4.51 1.58
CA ASN A 54 5.75 5.30 1.09
C ASN A 54 6.11 4.85 -0.33
N ARG A 55 6.29 5.82 -1.25
CA ARG A 55 6.87 5.58 -2.58
C ARG A 55 8.39 5.77 -2.51
N MET A 56 9.12 4.72 -2.83
CA MET A 56 10.58 4.67 -2.75
C MET A 56 11.20 4.52 -4.15
N GLY A 57 12.46 4.92 -4.29
CA GLY A 57 13.26 4.80 -5.52
C GLY A 57 13.30 6.05 -6.38
N LYS A 58 14.45 6.31 -7.03
CA LYS A 58 14.72 7.55 -7.78
C LYS A 58 14.07 7.60 -9.16
N THR A 59 13.99 6.48 -9.87
CA THR A 59 13.50 6.43 -11.26
C THR A 59 12.56 5.24 -11.48
N GLY A 60 11.74 5.28 -12.53
CA GLY A 60 10.60 4.38 -12.75
C GLY A 60 10.87 2.89 -12.49
N ARG A 61 11.94 2.33 -13.05
CA ARG A 61 12.29 0.89 -12.87
C ARG A 61 12.65 0.50 -11.44
N TYR A 62 13.10 1.47 -10.65
CA TYR A 62 13.46 1.30 -9.25
C TYR A 62 12.36 1.75 -8.29
N THR A 63 11.19 2.15 -8.81
CA THR A 63 10.07 2.55 -7.97
C THR A 63 9.44 1.33 -7.30
N TYR A 64 9.29 1.39 -5.98
CA TYR A 64 8.55 0.41 -5.18
C TYR A 64 7.83 1.12 -4.03
N TYR A 65 6.89 0.41 -3.41
CA TYR A 65 6.04 0.94 -2.36
C TYR A 65 6.19 0.08 -1.10
N THR A 66 6.18 0.71 0.07
CA THR A 66 6.28 0.06 1.39
C THR A 66 5.22 0.61 2.34
N LEU A 67 4.82 -0.14 3.37
CA LEU A 67 3.97 0.40 4.44
C LEU A 67 4.66 1.59 5.11
N LYS A 68 3.89 2.66 5.38
CA LYS A 68 4.38 3.83 6.13
C LYS A 68 4.45 3.56 7.62
N PHE A 69 3.44 2.85 8.14
CA PHE A 69 3.39 2.42 9.54
C PHE A 69 3.38 0.90 9.56
N ASN A 70 4.41 0.31 10.18
CA ASN A 70 4.42 -1.12 10.41
C ASN A 70 3.54 -1.39 11.64
N VAL A 71 2.32 -1.90 11.42
CA VAL A 71 1.33 -2.17 12.48
C VAL A 71 1.83 -3.22 13.49
N GLN A 72 2.98 -3.86 13.26
CA GLN A 72 3.60 -4.84 14.14
C GLN A 72 4.27 -4.27 15.42
N SER A 73 3.87 -3.09 15.92
CA SER A 73 4.49 -2.50 17.13
C SER A 73 3.53 -2.04 18.24
N ASN A 74 2.23 -2.36 18.18
CA ASN A 74 1.27 -1.99 19.23
C ASN A 74 0.45 -3.19 19.74
N VAL A 75 1.12 -4.31 20.06
CA VAL A 75 0.53 -5.39 20.87
C VAL A 75 1.44 -5.72 22.05
N GLN A 76 1.80 -4.70 22.83
CA GLN A 76 2.15 -4.83 24.25
C GLN A 76 1.72 -3.52 24.95
N SER A 77 1.19 -3.66 26.16
CA SER A 77 0.76 -2.59 27.08
C SER A 77 -0.63 -2.02 26.85
N ASN A 78 -1.66 -2.76 27.27
CA ASN A 78 -2.66 -2.24 28.22
C ASN A 78 -3.61 -3.37 28.64
N VAL A 79 -3.19 -4.12 29.66
CA VAL A 79 -4.11 -4.56 30.72
C VAL A 79 -3.36 -4.36 32.02
N GLN A 80 -3.91 -3.45 32.82
CA GLN A 80 -3.52 -3.12 34.17
C GLN A 80 -4.34 -4.00 35.13
#